data_AF-V9R798-F1
#
_entry.id   AF-V9R798-F1
#
_cell.length_a   1.000
_cell.length_b   1.000
_cell.length_c   1.000
_cell.angle_alpha   90.00
_cell.angle_beta   90.00
_cell.angle_gamma   90.00
#
_symmetry.space_group_name_H-M   'P 1'
#
loop_
_entity.id
_entity.type
_entity.pdbx_description
1 polymer ?
#
loop_
_entity_poly.entity_id
_entity_poly.type
_entity_poly.pdbx_seq_one_letter_code
_entity_poly.pdbx_strand_id
1 'polypeptide(L)'
;MELGKKLRLPELFGLTTNLVLTSSGEKMGKTAQGAVWLDGSMYNPVDYWQYFRNVKDEDVGRFLKLFTELSLDEIKELELLQRHEINEAKKILATEATKNMSRRANCSQVLLMMRLK
;
A
#
# COMPACT_ATOMS: atom_id res chain seq x y z
N MET A 1 -1.41 -14.97 -24.76
CA MET A 1 -2.47 -15.95 -25.12
C MET A 1 -2.29 -16.45 -26.55
N GLU A 2 -2.48 -15.60 -27.55
CA GLU A 2 -2.34 -15.97 -28.97
C GLU A 2 -0.94 -16.47 -29.36
N LEU A 3 0.12 -15.85 -28.84
CA LEU A 3 1.48 -16.33 -29.05
C LEU A 3 1.70 -17.74 -28.45
N GLY A 4 1.10 -18.01 -27.28
CA GLY A 4 1.19 -19.32 -26.64
C GLY A 4 0.51 -20.41 -27.46
N LYS A 5 -0.64 -20.10 -28.07
CA LYS A 5 -1.30 -21.00 -29.03
C LYS A 5 -0.43 -21.27 -30.26
N LYS A 6 0.18 -20.24 -30.84
CA LYS A 6 1.08 -20.37 -32.00
C LYS A 6 2.31 -21.23 -31.69
N LEU A 7 2.80 -21.17 -30.46
CA LEU A 7 3.93 -21.96 -29.98
C LEU A 7 3.54 -23.32 -29.39
N ARG A 8 2.26 -23.71 -29.45
CA ARG A 8 1.72 -24.96 -28.87
C ARG A 8 2.06 -25.13 -27.37
N LEU A 9 2.06 -24.04 -26.62
CA LEU A 9 2.19 -24.07 -25.16
C LEU A 9 0.91 -24.62 -24.51
N PRO A 10 0.99 -25.11 -23.26
CA PRO A 10 -0.19 -25.37 -22.43
C PRO A 10 -1.12 -24.16 -22.35
N GLU A 11 -2.38 -24.39 -21.99
CA GLU A 11 -3.37 -23.34 -21.86
C GLU A 11 -2.88 -22.27 -20.86
N LEU A 12 -2.80 -21.04 -21.34
CA LEU A 12 -2.39 -19.89 -20.55
C LEU A 12 -3.64 -19.17 -20.04
N PHE A 13 -3.52 -18.41 -18.96
CA PHE A 13 -4.57 -17.54 -18.44
C PHE A 13 -4.00 -16.16 -18.14
N GLY A 14 -4.84 -15.13 -18.23
CA GLY A 14 -4.47 -13.76 -17.91
C GLY A 14 -5.39 -13.22 -16.82
N LEU A 15 -4.81 -12.64 -15.78
CA LEU A 15 -5.52 -11.89 -14.76
C LEU A 15 -4.97 -10.47 -14.75
N THR A 16 -5.87 -9.50 -14.79
CA THR A 16 -5.54 -8.08 -14.67
C THR A 16 -6.15 -7.51 -13.42
N THR A 17 -5.46 -6.59 -12.78
CA THR A 17 -6.00 -5.78 -11.69
C THR A 17 -6.36 -4.40 -12.22
N ASN A 18 -7.39 -3.79 -11.64
CA ASN A 18 -7.74 -2.41 -11.93
C ASN A 18 -6.58 -1.47 -11.54
N LEU A 19 -6.49 -0.34 -12.22
CA LEU A 19 -5.59 0.72 -11.80
C LEU A 19 -6.04 1.26 -10.44
N VAL A 20 -5.10 1.41 -9.51
CA VAL A 20 -5.41 1.96 -8.19
C VAL A 20 -5.64 3.46 -8.31
N LEU A 21 -6.90 3.86 -8.14
CA LEU A 21 -7.31 5.26 -8.01
C LEU A 21 -7.52 5.60 -6.53
N THR A 22 -7.44 6.86 -6.15
CA THR A 22 -7.93 7.39 -4.87
C THR A 22 -9.44 7.61 -4.94
N SER A 23 -10.11 7.90 -3.82
CA SER A 23 -11.53 8.27 -3.84
C SER A 23 -11.80 9.58 -4.59
N SER A 24 -10.79 10.43 -4.82
CA SER A 24 -10.87 11.60 -5.72
C SER A 24 -10.82 11.24 -7.22
N GLY A 25 -10.58 9.97 -7.58
CA GLY A 25 -10.41 9.53 -8.96
C GLY A 25 -9.01 9.76 -9.53
N GLU A 26 -8.06 10.23 -8.71
CA GLU A 26 -6.68 10.46 -9.12
C GLU A 26 -5.86 9.17 -9.06
N LYS A 27 -4.83 9.07 -9.91
CA LYS A 27 -3.92 7.92 -9.88
C LYS A 27 -3.12 7.93 -8.58
N MET A 28 -3.17 6.82 -7.85
CA MET A 28 -2.39 6.62 -6.64
C MET A 28 -0.88 6.77 -6.94
N GLY A 29 -0.14 7.41 -6.04
CA GLY A 29 1.31 7.61 -6.15
C GLY A 29 1.75 8.80 -7.00
N LYS A 30 0.84 9.56 -7.61
CA LYS A 30 1.13 10.87 -8.19
C LYS A 30 0.86 11.96 -7.16
N THR A 31 1.89 12.38 -6.46
CA THR A 31 1.81 13.52 -5.53
C THR A 31 2.25 14.81 -6.23
N ALA A 32 1.90 15.97 -5.65
CA ALA A 32 2.42 17.27 -6.11
C ALA A 32 3.96 17.34 -6.04
N GLN A 33 4.59 16.53 -5.20
CA GLN A 33 6.04 16.43 -5.03
C GLN A 33 6.68 15.36 -5.94
N GLY A 34 5.90 14.69 -6.78
CA GLY A 34 6.37 13.64 -7.69
C GLY A 34 5.91 12.23 -7.30
N ALA A 35 6.65 11.23 -7.78
CA ALA A 35 6.33 9.83 -7.55
C ALA A 35 6.76 9.36 -6.15
N VAL A 36 5.95 8.49 -5.55
CA VAL A 36 6.30 7.79 -4.30
C VAL A 36 7.18 6.58 -4.65
N TRP A 37 8.47 6.63 -4.31
CA TRP A 37 9.40 5.53 -4.59
C TRP A 37 9.50 4.54 -3.43
N LEU A 38 9.85 3.30 -3.76
CA LEU A 38 10.10 2.23 -2.79
C LEU A 38 11.56 2.17 -2.32
N ASP A 39 12.47 2.75 -3.09
CA ASP A 39 13.89 2.82 -2.75
C ASP A 39 14.09 3.92 -1.70
N GLY A 40 14.59 3.53 -0.53
CA GLY A 40 14.84 4.45 0.59
C GLY A 40 15.89 5.53 0.31
N SER A 41 16.72 5.36 -0.73
CA SER A 41 17.66 6.39 -1.20
C SER A 41 16.99 7.44 -2.09
N MET A 42 15.87 7.10 -2.74
CA MET A 42 15.12 8.00 -3.62
C MET A 42 13.91 8.64 -2.94
N TYR A 43 13.37 8.00 -1.89
CA TYR A 43 12.23 8.51 -1.15
C TYR A 43 12.37 8.16 0.33
N ASN A 44 12.30 9.20 1.16
CA ASN A 44 12.51 9.04 2.59
C ASN A 44 11.41 8.12 3.17
N PRO A 45 11.77 7.09 3.93
CA PRO A 45 10.80 6.20 4.57
C PRO A 45 9.79 6.91 5.48
N VAL A 46 10.15 8.05 6.07
CA VAL A 46 9.23 8.88 6.85
C VAL A 46 8.16 9.51 5.95
N ASP A 47 8.55 10.00 4.78
CA ASP A 47 7.62 10.57 3.80
C ASP A 47 6.72 9.48 3.22
N TYR A 48 7.24 8.26 3.03
CA TYR A 48 6.46 7.09 2.63
C TYR A 48 5.37 6.75 3.65
N TRP A 49 5.75 6.69 4.92
CA TRP A 49 4.79 6.47 6.00
C TRP A 49 3.75 7.59 6.04
N GLN A 50 4.19 8.85 5.93
CA GLN A 50 3.30 10.00 5.99
C GLN A 50 2.33 10.04 4.81
N TYR A 51 2.76 9.60 3.62
CA TYR A 51 1.89 9.44 2.45
C TYR A 51 0.69 8.53 2.76
N PHE A 52 0.94 7.33 3.32
CA PHE A 52 -0.13 6.41 3.71
C PHE A 52 -0.95 6.94 4.90
N ARG A 53 -0.32 7.65 5.85
CA ARG A 53 -1.01 8.24 6.99
C ARG A 53 -2.02 9.32 6.60
N ASN A 54 -1.79 9.98 5.46
CA ASN A 54 -2.57 11.10 4.95
C ASN A 54 -3.66 10.70 3.93
N VAL A 55 -3.84 9.40 3.65
CA VAL A 55 -4.91 8.96 2.75
C VAL A 55 -6.28 9.29 3.34
N LYS A 56 -7.28 9.44 2.47
CA LYS A 56 -8.65 9.70 2.89
C LYS A 56 -9.23 8.50 3.63
N ASP A 57 -10.13 8.77 4.55
CA ASP A 57 -10.83 7.77 5.38
C ASP A 57 -11.47 6.68 4.50
N GLU A 58 -12.10 7.09 3.40
CA GLU A 58 -12.76 6.26 2.40
C GLU A 58 -11.82 5.25 1.72
N ASP A 59 -10.52 5.55 1.67
CA ASP A 59 -9.51 4.73 0.99
C ASP A 59 -8.83 3.74 1.95
N VAL A 60 -8.92 3.94 3.27
CA VAL A 60 -8.15 3.18 4.27
C VAL A 60 -8.43 1.68 4.17
N GLY A 61 -9.69 1.27 4.23
CA GLY A 61 -10.07 -0.14 4.19
C GLY A 61 -9.61 -0.85 2.92
N ARG A 62 -9.79 -0.18 1.77
CA ARG A 62 -9.31 -0.70 0.47
C ARG A 62 -7.79 -0.78 0.41
N PHE A 63 -7.08 0.21 0.95
CA PHE A 63 -5.63 0.23 0.93
C PHE A 63 -5.02 -0.78 1.90
N LEU A 64 -5.67 -1.07 3.04
CA LEU A 64 -5.31 -2.18 3.91
C LEU A 64 -5.31 -3.51 3.15
N LYS A 65 -6.36 -3.77 2.35
CA LYS A 65 -6.49 -4.98 1.52
C LYS A 65 -5.44 -5.09 0.41
N LEU A 66 -4.96 -3.95 -0.10
CA LEU A 66 -4.05 -3.92 -1.26
C LEU A 66 -2.56 -3.88 -0.87
N PHE A 67 -2.21 -3.24 0.25
CA PHE A 67 -0.82 -2.89 0.56
C PHE A 67 -0.28 -3.50 1.86
N THR A 68 -1.10 -4.27 2.58
CA THR A 68 -0.69 -4.95 3.81
C THR A 68 -0.82 -6.47 3.69
N GLU A 69 -0.18 -7.19 4.61
CA GLU A 69 -0.28 -8.65 4.73
C GLU A 69 -1.27 -9.07 5.84
N LEU A 70 -2.11 -8.12 6.31
CA LEU A 70 -3.12 -8.38 7.34
C LEU A 70 -4.22 -9.33 6.83
N SER A 71 -4.80 -10.10 7.74
CA SER A 71 -5.94 -10.96 7.42
C SER A 71 -7.17 -10.13 7.10
N LEU A 72 -8.09 -10.69 6.28
CA LEU A 72 -9.33 -10.02 5.96
C LEU A 72 -10.22 -9.78 7.19
N ASP A 73 -10.07 -10.58 8.24
CA ASP A 73 -10.84 -10.42 9.48
C ASP A 73 -10.30 -9.26 10.32
N GLU A 74 -8.98 -9.12 10.47
CA GLU A 74 -8.38 -7.93 11.08
C GLU A 74 -8.75 -6.66 10.32
N ILE A 75 -8.76 -6.71 8.98
CA ILE A 75 -9.14 -5.55 8.17
C ILE A 75 -10.62 -5.18 8.40
N LYS A 76 -11.52 -6.16 8.52
CA LYS A 76 -12.94 -5.87 8.82
C LYS A 76 -13.07 -5.14 10.16
N GLU A 77 -12.34 -5.56 11.19
CA GLU A 77 -12.36 -4.88 12.49
C GLU A 77 -11.88 -3.43 12.37
N LEU A 78 -10.81 -3.19 11.60
CA LEU A 78 -10.29 -1.84 11.35
C LEU A 78 -11.24 -0.98 10.51
N GLU A 79 -12.02 -1.57 9.60
CA GLU A 79 -13.03 -0.87 8.80
C GLU A 79 -14.24 -0.40 9.63
N LEU A 80 -14.46 -0.97 10.82
CA LEU A 80 -15.52 -0.53 11.75
C LEU A 80 -15.17 0.77 12.49
N LEU A 81 -13.89 1.14 12.54
CA LEU A 81 -13.42 2.33 13.25
C LEU A 81 -13.89 3.61 12.54
N GLN A 82 -14.51 4.53 13.29
CA GLN A 82 -15.04 5.78 12.76
C GLN A 82 -14.55 7.00 13.54
N ARG A 83 -14.78 8.19 12.98
CA ARG A 83 -14.47 9.49 13.59
C ARG A 83 -13.00 9.57 14.00
N HIS A 84 -12.71 9.64 15.30
CA HIS A 84 -11.34 9.77 15.79
C HIS A 84 -10.59 8.43 15.73
N GLU A 85 -11.29 7.30 15.84
CA GLU A 85 -10.69 5.96 15.93
C GLU A 85 -10.07 5.50 14.61
N ILE A 86 -10.54 6.03 13.48
CA ILE A 86 -9.96 5.74 12.15
C ILE A 86 -8.49 6.15 12.04
N ASN A 87 -8.02 7.05 12.90
CA ASN A 87 -6.61 7.41 12.98
C ASN A 87 -5.71 6.21 13.31
N GLU A 88 -6.21 5.24 14.09
CA GLU A 88 -5.48 4.02 14.38
C GLU A 88 -5.38 3.12 13.14
N ALA A 89 -6.48 2.93 12.39
CA ALA A 89 -6.44 2.22 11.12
C ALA A 89 -5.45 2.85 10.12
N LYS A 90 -5.39 4.19 10.07
CA LYS A 90 -4.41 4.91 9.22
C LYS A 90 -2.97 4.71 9.67
N LYS A 91 -2.70 4.71 10.98
CA LYS A 91 -1.36 4.41 11.51
C LYS A 91 -0.97 2.98 11.18
N ILE A 92 -1.87 2.01 11.37
CA ILE A 92 -1.63 0.60 11.05
C ILE A 92 -1.33 0.44 9.56
N LEU A 93 -2.16 1.02 8.69
CA LEU A 93 -1.92 1.02 7.24
C LEU A 93 -0.52 1.55 6.90
N ALA A 94 -0.17 2.73 7.40
CA ALA A 94 1.11 3.36 7.12
C ALA A 94 2.30 2.53 7.63
N THR A 95 2.17 1.97 8.83
CA THR A 95 3.21 1.15 9.46
C THR A 95 3.41 -0.17 8.70
N GLU A 96 2.35 -0.92 8.40
CA GLU A 96 2.48 -2.18 7.68
C GLU A 96 2.94 -1.97 6.22
N ALA A 97 2.45 -0.94 5.53
CA ALA A 97 2.92 -0.61 4.18
C ALA A 97 4.43 -0.28 4.19
N THR A 98 4.89 0.50 5.18
CA THR A 98 6.30 0.90 5.23
C THR A 98 7.21 -0.23 5.71
N LYS A 99 6.75 -1.08 6.62
CA LYS A 99 7.43 -2.32 7.01
C LYS A 99 7.61 -3.25 5.82
N ASN A 100 6.58 -3.40 4.99
CA ASN A 100 6.65 -4.19 3.76
C ASN A 100 7.68 -3.62 2.77
N MET A 101 7.73 -2.30 2.61
CA MET A 101 8.75 -1.62 1.81
C MET A 101 10.17 -1.87 2.36
N SER A 102 10.39 -1.62 3.65
CA SER A 102 11.70 -1.76 4.32
C SER A 102 12.22 -3.20 4.29
N ARG A 103 11.35 -4.20 4.49
CA ARG A 103 11.69 -5.62 4.38
C ARG A 103 12.20 -5.98 2.97
N ARG A 104 11.61 -5.40 1.94
CA ARG A 104 12.01 -5.61 0.55
C ARG A 104 13.26 -4.81 0.16
N ALA A 105 13.51 -3.70 0.85
CA ALA A 105 14.63 -2.78 0.58
C ALA A 105 15.89 -3.05 1.43
N ASN A 106 15.93 -4.09 2.28
CA ASN A 106 17.03 -4.36 3.23
C ASN A 106 17.40 -3.15 4.12
N CYS A 107 16.42 -2.31 4.49
CA CYS A 107 16.68 -1.04 5.17
C CYS A 107 16.30 -1.13 6.66
N SER A 108 17.23 -1.62 7.49
CA SER A 108 17.00 -1.95 8.91
C SER A 108 16.65 -0.75 9.81
N GLN A 109 17.02 0.47 9.41
CA GLN A 109 16.88 1.67 10.25
C GLN A 109 15.44 2.21 10.33
N VAL A 110 14.61 1.90 9.33
CA VAL A 110 13.24 2.42 9.20
C VAL A 110 12.33 1.91 10.32
N LEU A 111 12.46 0.62 10.66
CA LEU A 111 11.63 -0.02 11.69
C LEU A 111 11.88 0.57 13.10
N LEU A 112 13.11 1.04 13.36
CA LEU A 112 13.50 1.60 14.66
C LEU A 112 12.90 2.99 14.88
N MET A 113 12.87 3.83 13.84
CA MET A 113 12.22 5.15 13.90
C MET A 113 10.70 5.07 14.09
N MET A 114 10.07 4.01 13.60
CA MET A 114 8.61 3.83 13.68
C MET A 114 8.12 3.31 15.02
N ARG A 115 8.97 2.61 15.79
CA ARG A 115 8.62 2.14 17.16
C ARG A 115 8.62 3.25 18.22
N LEU A 116 9.09 4.44 17.88
CA LEU A 116 9.28 5.57 18.81
C LEU A 116 8.19 6.66 18.69
N LYS A 117 7.16 6.47 17.85
CA LYS A 117 6.08 7.44 17.61
C LYS A 117 4.69 6.82 17.79
#